data_AF-A0A1W1E8E8-F1
#
_entry.id   AF-A0A1W1E8E8-F1
#
_cell.length_a   1.000
_cell.length_b   1.000
_cell.length_c   1.000
_cell.angle_alpha   90.00
_cell.angle_beta   90.00
_cell.angle_gamma   90.00
#
_symmetry.space_group_name_H-M   'P 1'
#
loop_
_entity.id
_entity.type
_entity.pdbx_description
1 polymer ?
#
loop_
_entity_poly.entity_id
_entity_poly.type
_entity_poly.pdbx_seq_one_letter_code
_entity_poly.pdbx_strand_id
1 'polypeptide(L)' 'MEKTLFHDLLKKAGLSKKEFAAMVGTSAGAVSNWGTAGRDIPYWVEPFLNLYIENKECRNLKQILKEALKDQ' A
#
# COMPACT_ATOMS: atom_id res chain seq x y z
N MET A 1 -13.90 -1.95 -2.81
CA MET A 1 -12.98 -3.10 -2.91
C MET A 1 -13.35 -4.17 -1.90
N GLU A 2 -13.14 -5.44 -2.25
CA GLU A 2 -13.32 -6.57 -1.33
C GLU A 2 -12.18 -6.65 -0.30
N LYS A 3 -12.46 -7.24 0.87
CA LYS A 3 -11.47 -7.39 1.95
C LYS A 3 -10.25 -8.23 1.55
N THR A 4 -10.44 -9.23 0.70
CA THR A 4 -9.36 -10.05 0.17
C THR A 4 -8.39 -9.23 -0.66
N LEU A 5 -8.91 -8.45 -1.62
CA LEU A 5 -8.13 -7.53 -2.44
C LEU A 5 -7.35 -6.51 -1.60
N PHE A 6 -7.94 -6.01 -0.50
CA PHE A 6 -7.24 -5.14 0.44
C PHE A 6 -6.00 -5.77 1.05
N HIS A 7 -6.14 -6.99 1.56
CA HIS A 7 -5.02 -7.69 2.15
C HIS A 7 -3.92 -7.98 1.12
N ASP A 8 -4.29 -8.31 -0.11
CA ASP A 8 -3.33 -8.56 -1.19
C ASP A 8 -2.56 -7.29 -1.57
N LEU A 9 -3.24 -6.14 -1.65
CA LEU A 9 -2.60 -4.85 -1.92
C LEU A 9 -1.65 -4.43 -0.79
N LEU A 10 -2.04 -4.61 0.48
CA LEU A 10 -1.14 -4.36 1.62
C LEU A 10 0.11 -5.25 1.57
N LYS A 11 -0.06 -6.52 1.24
CA LYS A 11 1.07 -7.47 1.09
C LYS A 11 1.99 -7.05 -0.05
N LYS A 12 1.45 -6.66 -1.22
CA LYS A 12 2.23 -6.13 -2.35
C LYS A 12 2.98 -4.85 -2.00
N ALA A 13 2.33 -3.94 -1.25
CA ALA A 13 2.96 -2.73 -0.75
C ALA A 13 4.09 -3.01 0.28
N GLY A 14 4.09 -4.21 0.88
CA GLY A 14 4.96 -4.56 2.00
C GLY A 14 4.58 -3.83 3.28
N LEU A 15 3.27 -3.64 3.51
CA LEU A 15 2.72 -2.94 4.65
C LEU A 15 1.90 -3.89 5.52
N SER A 16 2.09 -3.82 6.82
CA SER A 16 1.14 -4.32 7.81
C SER A 16 -0.06 -3.37 7.94
N LYS A 17 -1.18 -3.86 8.49
CA LYS A 17 -2.34 -3.01 8.83
C LYS A 17 -1.99 -1.88 9.80
N LYS A 18 -1.03 -2.11 10.70
CA LYS A 18 -0.59 -1.11 11.69
C LYS A 18 0.18 0.03 11.01
N GLU A 19 1.11 -0.31 10.11
CA GLU A 19 1.88 0.68 9.35
C GLU A 19 0.98 1.47 8.42
N PHE A 20 0.07 0.79 7.72
CA PHE A 20 -0.91 1.46 6.86
C PHE A 20 -1.82 2.39 7.67
N ALA A 21 -2.32 1.95 8.83
CA ALA A 21 -3.14 2.79 9.70
C ALA A 21 -2.41 4.07 10.15
N ALA A 22 -1.13 3.94 10.54
CA ALA A 22 -0.30 5.08 10.89
C ALA A 22 -0.09 6.04 9.70
N MET A 23 0.11 5.50 8.50
CA MET A 23 0.32 6.28 7.27
C MET A 23 -0.89 7.14 6.90
N VAL A 24 -2.10 6.62 7.09
CA VAL A 24 -3.35 7.30 6.74
C VAL A 24 -4.00 8.02 7.92
N GLY A 25 -3.32 8.09 9.07
CA GLY A 25 -3.78 8.83 10.24
C GLY A 25 -5.01 8.23 10.93
N THR A 26 -5.11 6.90 10.99
CA THR A 26 -6.22 6.20 11.66
C THR A 26 -5.71 5.12 12.62
N SER A 27 -6.63 4.46 13.34
CA SER A 27 -6.28 3.38 14.26
C SER A 27 -6.15 2.03 13.55
N ALA A 28 -5.24 1.18 14.02
CA ALA A 28 -5.12 -0.20 13.52
C ALA A 28 -6.42 -1.01 13.70
N GLY A 29 -7.20 -0.69 14.74
CA GLY A 29 -8.53 -1.27 14.96
C GLY A 29 -9.54 -0.85 13.89
N ALA A 30 -9.53 0.42 13.47
CA ALA A 30 -10.37 0.88 12.37
C ALA A 30 -10.06 0.14 11.07
N VAL A 31 -8.78 0.08 10.67
CA VAL A 31 -8.32 -0.65 9.47
C VAL A 31 -8.66 -2.14 9.54
N SER A 32 -8.51 -2.77 10.71
CA SER A 32 -8.79 -4.20 10.88
C SER A 32 -10.26 -4.55 10.70
N ASN A 33 -11.14 -3.59 10.95
CA ASN A 33 -12.58 -3.73 10.85
C ASN A 33 -13.15 -3.36 9.48
N TRP A 34 -12.35 -2.81 8.55
CA TRP A 34 -12.83 -2.56 7.21
C TRP A 34 -13.12 -3.87 6.46
N GLY A 35 -14.16 -3.84 5.62
CA GLY A 35 -14.67 -5.01 4.92
C GLY A 35 -15.29 -6.06 5.84
N THR A 36 -15.77 -5.67 7.04
CA THR A 36 -16.45 -6.56 7.98
C THR A 36 -17.77 -5.95 8.46
N ALA A 37 -18.77 -6.79 8.72
CA ALA A 37 -20.04 -6.39 9.33
C ALA A 37 -20.69 -5.14 8.69
N GLY A 38 -20.70 -5.06 7.35
CA GLY A 38 -21.27 -3.93 6.61
C GLY A 38 -20.44 -2.65 6.62
N ARG A 39 -19.21 -2.67 7.15
CA ARG A 39 -18.27 -1.55 7.04
C ARG A 39 -17.48 -1.66 5.76
N ASP A 40 -17.73 -0.75 4.84
CA ASP A 40 -16.99 -0.67 3.59
C ASP A 40 -15.54 -0.25 3.82
N ILE A 41 -14.69 -0.65 2.88
CA ILE A 41 -13.35 -0.10 2.77
C ILE A 41 -13.47 1.26 2.06
N PRO A 42 -12.89 2.35 2.59
CA PRO A 42 -12.98 3.64 1.94
C PRO A 42 -12.50 3.60 0.49
N TYR A 43 -13.27 4.21 -0.42
CA TYR A 43 -13.05 4.11 -1.86
C TYR A 43 -11.65 4.54 -2.32
N TRP A 44 -11.00 5.45 -1.59
CA TRP A 44 -9.68 5.97 -1.91
C TRP A 44 -8.54 5.00 -1.56
N VAL A 45 -8.80 3.96 -0.76
CA VAL A 45 -7.75 3.01 -0.31
C VAL A 45 -7.14 2.26 -1.47
N GLU A 46 -7.96 1.85 -2.45
CA GLU A 46 -7.49 1.13 -3.63
C GLU A 46 -6.55 1.98 -4.50
N PRO A 47 -6.95 3.17 -5.00
CA PRO A 47 -6.04 4.00 -5.79
C PRO A 47 -4.82 4.46 -4.98
N PHE A 48 -4.95 4.67 -3.67
CA PHE A 48 -3.80 4.99 -2.81
C PHE A 48 -2.77 3.87 -2.80
N LEU A 49 -3.19 2.62 -2.56
CA LEU A 49 -2.27 1.48 -2.48
C LEU A 49 -1.64 1.18 -3.84
N ASN A 50 -2.39 1.29 -4.94
CA ASN A 50 -1.85 1.12 -6.29
C ASN A 50 -0.76 2.16 -6.58
N LEU A 51 -1.03 3.45 -6.34
CA LEU A 51 -0.03 4.52 -6.54
C LEU A 51 1.19 4.36 -5.62
N TYR A 52 0.99 3.90 -4.39
CA TYR A 52 2.07 3.63 -3.46
C TYR A 52 3.01 2.52 -3.98
N ILE A 53 2.43 1.42 -4.49
CA ILE A 53 3.18 0.30 -5.07
C ILE A 53 3.95 0.77 -6.31
N GLU A 54 3.28 1.42 -7.26
CA GLU A 54 3.92 1.95 -8.47
C GLU A 54 5.06 2.94 -8.13
N ASN A 55 4.86 3.81 -7.15
CA ASN A 55 5.92 4.75 -6.73
C ASN A 55 7.14 4.01 -6.17
N LYS A 56 6.94 2.94 -5.41
CA LYS A 56 8.01 2.12 -4.85
C LYS A 56 8.80 1.41 -5.96
N GLU A 57 8.11 0.88 -6.96
CA GLU A 57 8.72 0.26 -8.14
C GLU A 57 9.52 1.28 -8.96
N CYS A 58 8.96 2.46 -9.23
CA CYS A 58 9.65 3.56 -9.92
C CYS A 58 10.91 4.01 -9.18
N ARG A 59 10.86 4.09 -7.84
CA ARG A 59 12.05 4.41 -7.02
C ARG A 59 13.12 3.34 -7.13
N ASN A 60 12.73 2.07 -7.11
CA ASN A 60 13.65 0.95 -7.27
C ASN A 60 14.33 0.97 -8.65
N LEU A 61 13.54 1.13 -9.72
CA LEU A 61 14.06 1.24 -11.09
C LEU A 61 15.01 2.44 -11.23
N LYS A 62 14.66 3.59 -10.67
CA LYS A 62 15.52 4.78 -10.67
C LYS A 62 16.86 4.53 -9.96
N GLN A 63 16.87 3.73 -8.90
CA GLN A 63 18.08 3.36 -8.19
C GLN A 63 18.98 2.44 -9.04
N ILE A 64 18.39 1.38 -9.61
CA ILE A 64 19.09 0.44 -10.49
C ILE A 64 19.73 1.18 -11.68
N LEU A 65 19.00 2.09 -12.32
CA LEU A 65 19.52 2.89 -13.44
C LEU A 65 20.69 3.79 -13.02
N LYS A 66 20.62 4.40 -11.83
CA LYS A 66 21.71 5.23 -11.31
C LYS A 66 22.97 4.42 -11.02
N GLU A 67 22.84 3.18 -10.56
CA GLU A 67 23.96 2.28 -10.30
C GLU A 67 24.59 1.85 -11.64
N ALA A 68 23.78 1.38 -12.58
CA ALA A 68 24.25 0.97 -13.91
C ALA A 68 24.99 2.10 -14.68
N LEU A 69 24.59 3.36 -14.48
CA LEU A 69 25.24 4.53 -15.09
C LEU A 69 26.50 5.00 -14.37
N LYS A 70 26.74 4.59 -13.11
CA LYS A 70 27.97 4.91 -12.36
C LYS A 70 29.12 3.95 -12.67
N ASP A 71 28.79 2.76 -13.15
CA ASP A 71 29.75 1.69 -13.48
C ASP A 71 30.25 1.77 -14.95
N GLN A 72 29.90 2.84 -15.67
CA GLN A 72 30.43 3.21 -17.01
C GLN A 72 31.37 4.41 -16.91
#